data_AF-A0A1H9S051-F1
#
_entry.id   AF-A0A1H9S051-F1
#
_cell.length_a   1.000
_cell.length_b   1.000
_cell.length_c   1.000
_cell.angle_alpha   90.00
_cell.angle_beta   90.00
_cell.angle_gamma   90.00
#
_symmetry.space_group_name_H-M   'P 1'
#
loop_
_entity.id
_entity.type
_entity.pdbx_description
1 polymer ?
#
loop_
_entity_poly.entity_id
_entity_poly.type
_entity_poly.pdbx_seq_one_letter_code
_entity_poly.pdbx_strand_id
1 'polypeptide(L)'
;MAQAVPAGVGEFRGLVHEAARRAGGEVTRWCEPEVTPNFYAAHVEYGDHRPGVAVLRSHAGDVALAVGHDRQPLVFADDAALLSVLSELGLRVRTSAELRRPFQAAEWPLLDVRDVRYWRPHTVGEALFNRWD
;
A
#
# COMPACT_ATOMS: atom_id res chain seq x y z
N MET A 1 -1.73 -21.24 -9.19
CA MET A 1 -0.89 -20.04 -9.43
C MET A 1 0.00 -19.88 -8.21
N ALA A 2 1.33 -19.89 -8.40
CA ALA A 2 2.27 -19.76 -7.28
C ALA A 2 2.13 -18.36 -6.66
N GLN A 3 1.80 -18.29 -5.37
CA GLN A 3 1.79 -17.01 -4.66
C GLN A 3 3.26 -16.63 -4.41
N ALA A 4 3.69 -15.48 -4.94
CA ALA A 4 4.98 -14.91 -4.60
C ALA A 4 5.04 -14.67 -3.08
N VAL A 5 6.13 -15.11 -2.45
CA VAL A 5 6.42 -14.80 -1.05
C VAL A 5 6.57 -13.28 -0.93
N PRO A 6 5.82 -12.61 -0.03
CA PRO A 6 5.91 -11.16 0.06
C PRO A 6 7.31 -10.75 0.48
N ALA A 7 7.91 -9.82 -0.27
CA ALA A 7 9.26 -9.31 -0.03
C ALA A 7 9.44 -8.90 1.44
N GLY A 8 10.58 -9.23 2.04
CA GLY A 8 10.90 -8.84 3.42
C GLY A 8 10.91 -7.30 3.56
N VAL A 9 10.77 -6.76 4.78
CA VAL A 9 10.70 -5.29 4.98
C VAL A 9 11.92 -4.56 4.42
N GLY A 10 13.11 -5.11 4.61
CA GLY A 10 14.35 -4.54 4.04
C GLY A 10 14.37 -4.59 2.51
N GLU A 11 13.89 -5.68 1.93
CA GLU A 11 13.75 -5.83 0.48
C GLU A 11 12.72 -4.84 -0.09
N PHE A 12 11.58 -4.68 0.58
CA PHE A 12 10.57 -3.69 0.22
C PHE A 12 11.14 -2.26 0.19
N ARG A 13 11.95 -1.86 1.18
CA ARG A 13 12.59 -0.52 1.17
C ARG A 13 13.47 -0.31 -0.06
N GLY A 14 14.30 -1.30 -0.39
CA GLY A 14 15.14 -1.26 -1.58
C GLY A 14 14.33 -1.15 -2.87
N LEU A 15 13.25 -1.94 -2.99
CA LEU A 15 12.36 -1.93 -4.15
C LEU A 15 11.64 -0.58 -4.31
N VAL A 16 11.20 0.06 -3.22
CA VAL A 16 10.55 1.37 -3.28
C VAL A 16 11.53 2.48 -3.66
N HIS A 17 12.77 2.45 -3.15
CA HIS A 17 13.80 3.40 -3.58
C HIS A 17 14.10 3.27 -5.07
N GLU A 18 14.25 2.05 -5.57
CA GLU A 18 14.46 1.81 -7.00
C GLU A 18 13.24 2.23 -7.83
N ALA A 19 12.03 1.97 -7.35
CA ALA A 19 10.80 2.36 -8.02
C ALA A 19 10.66 3.89 -8.13
N ALA A 20 10.87 4.60 -7.02
CA ALA A 20 10.86 6.06 -6.99
C ALA A 20 11.86 6.63 -7.99
N ARG A 21 13.11 6.15 -7.95
CA ARG A 21 14.18 6.59 -8.86
C ARG A 21 13.81 6.41 -10.34
N ARG A 22 13.24 5.27 -10.72
CA ARG A 22 12.80 4.99 -12.10
C ARG A 22 11.58 5.83 -12.51
N ALA A 23 10.70 6.14 -11.58
CA ALA A 23 9.54 7.02 -11.80
C ALA A 23 9.91 8.52 -11.82
N GLY A 24 11.19 8.87 -11.56
CA GLY A 24 11.67 10.25 -11.52
C GLY A 24 11.41 10.96 -10.19
N GLY A 25 11.20 10.21 -9.11
CA GLY A 25 11.01 10.72 -7.76
C GLY A 25 12.08 10.21 -6.78
N GLU A 26 11.94 10.65 -5.54
CA GLU A 26 12.81 10.27 -4.42
C GLU A 26 11.98 9.96 -3.19
N VAL A 27 12.39 8.96 -2.42
CA VAL A 27 11.75 8.65 -1.13
C VAL A 27 12.24 9.63 -0.08
N THR A 28 11.36 10.49 0.43
CA THR A 28 11.72 11.54 1.40
C THR A 28 11.41 11.17 2.85
N ARG A 29 10.51 10.22 3.09
CA ARG A 29 10.10 9.81 4.43
C ARG A 29 9.69 8.34 4.47
N TRP A 30 10.01 7.68 5.59
CA TRP A 30 9.52 6.35 5.94
C TRP A 30 8.68 6.44 7.22
N CYS A 31 7.61 5.65 7.26
CA CYS A 31 6.78 5.42 8.43
C CYS A 31 6.65 3.91 8.63
N GLU A 32 7.19 3.44 9.75
CA GLU A 32 7.11 2.03 10.16
C GLU A 32 5.81 1.81 10.96
N PRO A 33 5.16 0.64 10.82
CA PRO A 33 4.01 0.30 11.64
C PRO A 33 4.49 0.06 13.08
N GLU A 34 3.89 0.77 14.02
CA GLU A 34 3.99 0.43 15.46
C GLU A 34 2.85 -0.52 15.83
N VAL A 35 1.98 -0.13 16.77
CA VAL A 35 0.71 -0.85 17.05
C VAL A 35 -0.34 -0.51 15.99
N THR A 36 -0.39 0.76 15.57
CA THR A 36 -1.16 1.25 14.41
C THR A 36 -0.32 2.27 13.65
N PRO A 37 -0.35 2.33 12.31
CA PRO A 37 -1.14 1.56 11.33
C PRO A 37 -0.68 0.10 11.15
N ASN A 38 -1.49 -0.74 10.48
CA ASN A 38 -1.14 -2.11 10.09
C ASN A 38 -0.27 -2.21 8.80
N PHE A 39 0.25 -1.09 8.33
CA PHE A 39 0.98 -0.97 7.06
C PHE A 39 2.24 -0.13 7.20
N TYR A 40 3.23 -0.43 6.36
CA TYR A 40 4.38 0.44 6.12
C TYR A 40 3.99 1.55 5.14
N ALA A 41 4.56 2.73 5.28
CA ALA A 41 4.41 3.81 4.30
C ALA A 41 5.77 4.45 3.96
N ALA A 42 5.95 4.77 2.69
CA ALA A 42 7.02 5.63 2.18
C ALA A 42 6.42 6.81 1.42
N HIS A 43 6.91 8.01 1.66
CA HIS A 43 6.53 9.18 0.86
C HIS A 43 7.52 9.37 -0.28
N VAL A 44 7.01 9.47 -1.49
CA VAL A 44 7.77 9.74 -2.72
C VAL A 44 7.43 11.15 -3.19
N GLU A 45 8.45 11.98 -3.39
CA GLU A 45 8.31 13.32 -3.96
C GLU A 45 8.97 13.39 -5.34
N TYR A 46 8.44 14.26 -6.19
CA TYR A 46 8.92 14.47 -7.55
C TYR A 46 9.47 15.89 -7.70
N GLY A 47 10.62 16.04 -8.36
CA GLY A 47 11.28 17.33 -8.54
C GLY A 47 10.57 18.31 -9.49
N ASP A 48 9.46 17.89 -10.11
CA ASP A 48 8.74 18.64 -11.14
C ASP A 48 7.38 19.16 -10.68
N HIS A 49 7.24 19.43 -9.38
CA HIS A 49 6.05 20.01 -8.73
C HIS A 49 4.79 19.12 -8.80
N ARG A 50 4.90 17.86 -9.25
CA ARG A 50 3.83 16.88 -9.11
C ARG A 50 3.55 16.60 -7.62
N PRO A 51 2.29 16.35 -7.23
CA PRO A 51 1.98 15.97 -5.85
C PRO A 51 2.74 14.72 -5.45
N GLY A 52 3.27 14.71 -4.22
CA GLY A 52 3.88 13.52 -3.64
C GLY A 52 2.87 12.38 -3.46
N VAL A 53 3.36 11.15 -3.45
CA VAL A 53 2.56 9.94 -3.32
C VAL A 53 3.11 9.08 -2.18
N ALA A 54 2.21 8.52 -1.37
CA ALA A 54 2.56 7.53 -0.37
C ALA A 54 2.49 6.11 -0.98
N VAL A 55 3.57 5.36 -0.89
CA VAL A 55 3.63 3.92 -1.19
C VAL A 55 3.37 3.14 0.09
N LEU A 56 2.29 2.37 0.12
CA LEU A 56 1.83 1.61 1.28
C LEU A 56 2.13 0.13 1.08
N ARG A 57 2.46 -0.60 2.15
CA ARG A 57 2.53 -2.08 2.14
C ARG A 57 1.82 -2.66 3.35
N SER A 58 0.81 -3.49 3.11
CA SER A 58 0.11 -4.24 4.16
C SER A 58 0.99 -5.35 4.73
N HIS A 59 0.62 -5.90 5.88
CA HIS A 59 1.33 -7.04 6.46
C HIS A 59 1.33 -8.28 5.52
N ALA A 60 0.24 -8.47 4.76
CA ALA A 60 0.11 -9.54 3.76
C ALA A 60 0.93 -9.29 2.48
N GLY A 61 1.56 -8.12 2.34
CA GLY A 61 2.43 -7.75 1.24
C GLY A 61 1.73 -7.14 0.03
N ASP A 62 0.45 -6.80 0.13
CA ASP A 62 -0.23 -5.98 -0.87
C ASP A 62 0.29 -4.54 -0.81
N VAL A 63 0.55 -3.95 -1.97
CA VAL A 63 1.10 -2.60 -2.12
C VAL A 63 0.06 -1.68 -2.76
N ALA A 64 -0.05 -0.46 -2.27
CA ALA A 64 -0.99 0.54 -2.77
C ALA A 64 -0.36 1.93 -2.79
N LEU A 65 -0.98 2.84 -3.54
CA LEU A 65 -0.61 4.24 -3.61
C LEU A 65 -1.71 5.14 -3.03
N ALA A 66 -1.33 6.22 -2.36
CA ALA A 66 -2.26 7.17 -1.74
C ALA A 66 -1.73 8.62 -1.77
N VAL A 67 -2.63 9.61 -1.67
CA VAL A 67 -2.32 11.06 -1.63
C VAL A 67 -1.73 11.49 -0.26
N GLY A 68 -0.93 10.63 0.35
CA GLY A 68 -0.52 10.70 1.75
C GLY A 68 -0.99 9.47 2.55
N HIS A 69 -0.43 9.31 3.75
CA HIS A 69 -0.71 8.16 4.62
C HIS A 69 -1.33 8.57 5.96
N ASP A 70 -1.36 9.86 6.28
CA ASP A 70 -1.78 10.48 7.53
C ASP A 70 -3.31 10.64 7.68
N ARG A 71 -4.04 10.62 6.56
CA ARG A 71 -5.51 10.76 6.54
C ARG A 71 -6.25 9.46 6.87
N GLN A 72 -7.43 9.61 7.46
CA GLN A 72 -8.43 8.55 7.58
C GLN A 72 -9.81 9.01 7.05
N PRO A 73 -10.46 8.23 6.17
CA PRO A 73 -9.91 7.07 5.47
C PRO A 73 -8.74 7.46 4.55
N LEU A 74 -7.89 6.51 4.20
CA LEU A 74 -6.82 6.72 3.22
C LEU A 74 -7.44 7.12 1.87
N VAL A 75 -6.81 8.08 1.20
CA VAL A 75 -7.21 8.51 -0.14
C VAL A 75 -6.31 7.82 -1.16
N PHE A 76 -6.72 6.64 -1.61
CA PHE A 76 -5.99 5.88 -2.63
C PHE A 76 -5.98 6.64 -3.97
N ALA A 77 -4.83 6.66 -4.63
CA ALA A 77 -4.62 7.31 -5.92
C ALA A 77 -3.64 6.50 -6.75
N ASP A 78 -3.77 6.53 -8.07
CA ASP A 78 -2.90 5.80 -8.98
C ASP A 78 -1.88 6.76 -9.60
N ASP A 79 -0.60 6.37 -9.56
CA ASP A 79 0.47 6.97 -10.34
C ASP A 79 0.95 5.93 -11.35
N ALA A 80 0.61 6.10 -12.63
CA ALA A 80 0.84 5.07 -13.64
C ALA A 80 2.32 4.69 -13.78
N ALA A 81 3.25 5.66 -13.65
CA ALA A 81 4.68 5.38 -13.76
C ALA A 81 5.14 4.54 -12.56
N LEU A 82 4.75 4.95 -11.35
CA LEU A 82 5.16 4.24 -10.14
C LEU A 82 4.51 2.85 -10.03
N LEU A 83 3.22 2.71 -10.38
CA LEU A 83 2.52 1.43 -10.41
C LEU A 83 3.18 0.44 -11.39
N SER A 84 3.55 0.91 -12.59
CA SER A 84 4.23 0.07 -13.59
C SER A 84 5.53 -0.48 -13.02
N VAL A 85 6.38 0.40 -12.49
CA VAL A 85 7.70 0.00 -11.97
C VAL A 85 7.57 -0.91 -10.76
N LEU A 86 6.69 -0.61 -9.81
CA LEU A 86 6.47 -1.47 -8.64
C LEU A 86 6.00 -2.87 -9.06
N SER A 87 5.16 -2.97 -10.09
CA SER A 87 4.70 -4.25 -10.64
C SER A 87 5.81 -5.02 -11.36
N GLU A 88 6.64 -4.33 -12.16
CA GLU A 88 7.83 -4.91 -12.81
C GLU A 88 8.85 -5.46 -11.80
N LEU A 89 8.95 -4.80 -10.65
CA LEU A 89 9.76 -5.22 -9.52
C LEU A 89 9.15 -6.38 -8.72
N GLY A 90 7.99 -6.92 -9.14
CA GLY A 90 7.37 -8.10 -8.57
C GLY A 90 6.50 -7.84 -7.33
N LEU A 91 6.21 -6.59 -7.00
CA LEU A 91 5.32 -6.25 -5.89
C LEU A 91 3.85 -6.51 -6.26
N ARG A 92 3.05 -6.92 -5.27
CA ARG A 92 1.61 -7.14 -5.43
C ARG A 92 0.86 -5.81 -5.35
N VAL A 93 0.92 -5.05 -6.43
CA VAL A 93 0.33 -3.72 -6.50
C VAL A 93 -1.19 -3.81 -6.70
N ARG A 94 -1.93 -2.97 -5.97
CA ARG A 94 -3.37 -2.79 -6.09
C ARG A 94 -3.66 -1.36 -6.54
N THR A 95 -4.50 -1.25 -7.56
CA THR A 95 -4.99 0.04 -8.06
C THR A 95 -6.01 0.66 -7.12
N SER A 96 -6.18 1.97 -7.18
CA SER A 96 -7.19 2.69 -6.43
C SER A 96 -8.61 2.19 -6.74
N ALA A 97 -8.86 1.74 -7.98
CA ALA A 97 -10.14 1.16 -8.38
C ALA A 97 -10.40 -0.18 -7.68
N GLU A 98 -9.40 -1.07 -7.60
CA GLU A 98 -9.52 -2.35 -6.87
C GLU A 98 -9.76 -2.13 -5.38
N LEU A 99 -9.05 -1.18 -4.78
CA LEU A 99 -9.13 -0.89 -3.35
C LEU A 99 -10.48 -0.26 -2.96
N ARG A 100 -11.15 0.44 -3.86
CA ARG A 100 -12.48 1.02 -3.62
C ARG A 100 -13.63 0.02 -3.81
N ARG A 101 -13.36 -1.19 -4.30
CA ARG A 101 -14.41 -2.22 -4.45
C ARG A 101 -14.99 -2.60 -3.08
N PRO A 102 -16.27 -2.98 -3.03
CA PRO A 102 -16.88 -3.52 -1.83
C PRO A 102 -16.09 -4.70 -1.27
N PHE A 103 -15.88 -4.71 0.05
CA PHE A 103 -15.15 -5.79 0.70
C PHE A 103 -16.01 -7.06 0.82
N GLN A 104 -15.42 -8.21 0.48
CA GLN A 104 -16.01 -9.53 0.68
C GLN A 104 -15.03 -10.42 1.45
N ALA A 105 -15.34 -10.74 2.70
CA ALA A 105 -14.44 -11.49 3.58
C ALA A 105 -13.99 -12.84 3.01
N ALA A 106 -14.84 -13.50 2.20
CA ALA A 106 -14.54 -14.78 1.57
C ALA A 106 -13.36 -14.71 0.58
N GLU A 107 -13.07 -13.54 0.01
CA GLU A 107 -11.94 -13.33 -0.91
C GLU A 107 -10.61 -13.17 -0.16
N TRP A 108 -10.64 -12.96 1.16
CA TRP A 108 -9.47 -12.59 1.98
C TRP A 108 -9.33 -13.51 3.20
N PRO A 109 -9.07 -14.82 3.00
CA PRO A 109 -9.05 -15.80 4.08
C PRO A 109 -7.92 -15.61 5.10
N LEU A 110 -6.96 -14.74 4.79
CA LEU A 110 -5.84 -14.41 5.68
C LEU A 110 -6.15 -13.27 6.67
N LEU A 111 -7.29 -12.58 6.51
CA LEU A 111 -7.71 -11.55 7.46
C LEU A 111 -8.36 -12.19 8.68
N ASP A 112 -8.10 -11.63 9.88
CA ASP A 112 -8.72 -12.11 11.10
C ASP A 112 -10.24 -11.85 11.07
N VAL A 113 -11.02 -12.91 11.26
CA VAL A 113 -12.49 -12.86 11.23
C VAL A 113 -13.04 -11.98 12.35
N ARG A 114 -12.37 -11.89 13.51
CA ARG A 114 -12.75 -11.02 14.62
C ARG A 114 -12.60 -9.56 14.22
N ASP A 115 -11.46 -9.19 13.64
CA ASP A 115 -11.20 -7.82 13.19
C ASP A 115 -12.20 -7.41 12.13
N VAL A 116 -12.42 -8.26 11.12
CA VAL A 116 -13.41 -8.01 10.07
C VAL A 116 -14.82 -7.79 10.64
N ARG A 117 -15.24 -8.60 11.63
CA ARG A 117 -16.56 -8.48 12.26
C ARG A 117 -16.70 -7.23 13.12
N TYR A 118 -15.64 -6.84 13.81
CA TYR A 118 -15.62 -5.70 14.71
C TYR A 118 -15.58 -4.39 13.92
N TRP A 119 -14.61 -4.25 13.01
CA TRP A 119 -14.35 -3.03 12.25
C TRP A 119 -15.25 -2.84 11.04
N ARG A 120 -15.81 -3.93 10.50
CA ARG A 120 -16.78 -3.91 9.38
C ARG A 120 -16.31 -3.04 8.19
N PRO A 121 -15.16 -3.34 7.58
CA PRO A 121 -14.68 -2.58 6.43
C PRO A 121 -15.69 -2.63 5.29
N HIS A 122 -15.94 -1.47 4.66
CA HIS A 122 -16.82 -1.35 3.51
C HIS A 122 -16.07 -1.63 2.21
N THR A 123 -14.78 -1.30 2.16
CA THR A 123 -13.95 -1.43 0.97
C THR A 123 -12.73 -2.32 1.20
N VAL A 124 -12.19 -2.89 0.12
CA VAL A 124 -10.94 -3.69 0.18
C VAL A 124 -9.80 -2.87 0.78
N GLY A 125 -9.69 -1.59 0.43
CA GLY A 125 -8.67 -0.69 0.95
C GLY A 125 -8.75 -0.50 2.46
N GLU A 126 -9.97 -0.35 3.02
CA GLU A 126 -10.18 -0.31 4.47
C GLU A 126 -9.80 -1.63 5.15
N ALA A 127 -10.06 -2.77 4.51
CA ALA A 127 -9.70 -4.06 5.08
C ALA A 127 -8.18 -4.30 5.09
N LEU A 128 -7.46 -3.84 4.05
CA LEU A 128 -6.03 -4.10 3.88
C LEU A 128 -5.12 -3.06 4.51
N PHE A 129 -5.52 -1.79 4.52
CA PHE A 129 -4.72 -0.66 4.99
C PHE A 129 -5.50 0.13 6.03
N ASN A 130 -5.32 -0.23 7.29
CA ASN A 130 -6.08 0.34 8.40
C ASN A 130 -5.21 0.72 9.61
N ARG A 131 -5.85 1.38 10.56
CA ARG A 131 -5.29 1.78 11.85
C ARG A 131 -6.15 1.24 13.00
N TRP A 132 -6.67 0.04 12.83
CA TRP A 132 -7.48 -0.65 13.82
C TRP A 132 -6.66 -0.87 15.10
N ASP A 133 -7.23 -0.52 16.25
CA ASP A 133 -6.59 -0.64 17.57
C ASP A 133 -6.65 -2.05 18.18
#